data_AF-A0A3D2UB11-F1
#
_entry.id   AF-A0A3D2UB11-F1
#
_cell.length_a   1.000
_cell.length_b   1.000
_cell.length_c   1.000
_cell.angle_alpha   90.00
_cell.angle_beta   90.00
_cell.angle_gamma   90.00
#
_symmetry.space_group_name_H-M   'P 1'
#
loop_
_entity.id
_entity.type
_entity.pdbx_description
1 polymer ?
#
loop_
_entity_poly.entity_id
_entity_poly.type
_entity_poly.pdbx_seq_one_letter_code
_entity_poly.pdbx_strand_id
1 'polypeptide(L)'
;PREVAADLESQGAGEILINSIPRDGSWEGYDLELVSSVARSVGVPVIALGGAGSVADLGLAVEQAGASAVSAGSLFVYHGRRRGILITFPTQQELADALGSDSVRERV
;
A
#
# COMPACT_ATOMS: atom_id res chain seq x y z
N PRO A 1 8.77 0.38 -15.34
CA PRO A 1 7.56 0.80 -14.59
C PRO A 1 7.31 2.31 -14.66
N ARG A 2 8.33 3.14 -14.39
CA ARG A 2 8.24 4.61 -14.40
C ARG A 2 7.74 5.19 -15.74
N GLU A 3 8.36 4.79 -16.85
CA GLU A 3 7.99 5.23 -18.20
C GLU A 3 6.55 4.84 -18.56
N VAL A 4 6.15 3.60 -18.24
CA VAL A 4 4.79 3.11 -18.46
C VAL A 4 3.78 3.87 -17.60
N ALA A 5 4.12 4.19 -16.35
CA ALA A 5 3.27 4.96 -15.46
C ALA A 5 3.01 6.38 -16.01
N ALA A 6 4.06 7.06 -16.48
CA ALA A 6 3.95 8.38 -17.10
C ALA A 6 3.16 8.34 -18.42
N ASP A 7 3.34 7.30 -19.24
CA ASP A 7 2.54 7.11 -20.45
C ASP A 7 1.06 6.92 -20.12
N LEU A 8 0.72 6.08 -19.14
CA LEU A 8 -0.66 5.89 -18.67
C LEU A 8 -1.28 7.19 -18.14
N GLU A 9 -0.53 7.99 -17.37
CA GLU A 9 -0.97 9.32 -16.93
C GLU A 9 -1.25 10.24 -18.13
N SER A 10 -0.37 10.25 -19.14
CA SER A 10 -0.55 11.05 -20.36
C SER A 10 -1.79 10.64 -21.17
N GLN A 11 -2.20 9.37 -21.06
CA GLN A 11 -3.42 8.82 -21.65
C GLN A 11 -4.68 9.07 -20.79
N GLY A 12 -4.53 9.75 -19.65
CA GLY A 12 -5.65 10.18 -18.80
C GLY A 12 -5.96 9.25 -17.62
N ALA A 13 -5.04 8.35 -17.24
CA ALA A 13 -5.20 7.60 -15.98
C ALA A 13 -5.26 8.58 -14.79
N GLY A 14 -6.30 8.48 -13.97
CA GLY A 14 -6.49 9.35 -12.80
C GLY A 14 -5.79 8.87 -11.52
N GLU A 15 -5.35 7.62 -11.48
CA GLU A 15 -4.59 6.99 -10.40
C GLU A 15 -3.80 5.80 -10.93
N ILE A 16 -2.74 5.40 -10.21
CA ILE A 16 -1.90 4.26 -10.57
C ILE A 16 -1.79 3.31 -9.39
N LEU A 17 -2.29 2.09 -9.56
CA LEU A 17 -2.03 1.00 -8.63
C LEU A 17 -0.78 0.23 -9.08
N ILE A 18 0.27 0.24 -8.25
CA ILE A 18 1.52 -0.47 -8.52
C ILE A 18 1.63 -1.71 -7.63
N ASN A 19 1.63 -2.90 -8.25
CA ASN A 19 1.81 -4.16 -7.54
C ASN A 19 3.24 -4.68 -7.68
N SER A 20 3.92 -4.93 -6.57
CA SER A 20 5.21 -5.63 -6.57
C SER A 20 4.99 -7.13 -6.57
N ILE A 21 5.16 -7.76 -7.75
CA ILE A 21 5.03 -9.21 -7.91
C ILE A 21 5.95 -10.00 -6.97
N PRO A 22 7.24 -9.64 -6.78
CA PRO A 22 8.12 -10.38 -5.87
C PRO A 22 7.70 -10.27 -4.40
N ARG A 23 7.05 -9.16 -4.02
CA ARG A 23 6.62 -8.93 -2.64
C ARG A 23 5.20 -9.43 -2.39
N ASP A 24 4.40 -9.65 -3.43
CA ASP A 24 3.01 -10.07 -3.27
C ASP A 24 2.91 -11.40 -2.51
N GLY A 25 2.10 -11.42 -1.44
CA GLY A 25 2.00 -12.57 -0.54
C GLY A 25 3.25 -12.89 0.32
N SER A 26 4.32 -12.09 0.28
CA SER A 26 5.57 -12.33 1.02
C SER A 26 5.49 -12.04 2.51
N TRP A 27 4.70 -11.02 2.91
CA TRP A 27 4.62 -10.47 4.27
C TRP A 27 5.88 -9.74 4.76
N GLU A 28 6.75 -9.35 3.83
CA GLU A 28 8.04 -8.72 4.16
C GLU A 28 8.01 -7.18 4.05
N GLY A 29 6.82 -6.61 3.86
CA GLY A 29 6.59 -5.18 3.60
C GLY A 29 6.48 -4.87 2.10
N TYR A 30 6.06 -3.65 1.77
CA TYR A 30 6.00 -3.20 0.38
C TYR A 30 7.39 -3.08 -0.25
N ASP A 31 7.42 -2.96 -1.58
CA ASP A 31 8.61 -2.56 -2.34
C ASP A 31 8.70 -1.03 -2.37
N LEU A 32 9.35 -0.45 -1.37
CA LEU A 32 9.42 1.01 -1.20
C LEU A 32 10.19 1.68 -2.35
N GLU A 33 11.19 1.03 -2.92
CA GLU A 33 11.94 1.56 -4.06
C GLU A 33 11.06 1.60 -5.31
N LEU A 34 10.32 0.52 -5.59
CA LEU A 34 9.37 0.48 -6.70
C LEU A 34 8.30 1.56 -6.54
N VAL A 35 7.66 1.64 -5.37
CA VAL A 35 6.61 2.63 -5.10
C VAL A 35 7.16 4.04 -5.27
N SER A 36 8.30 4.35 -4.65
CA SER A 36 8.93 5.67 -4.76
C SER A 36 9.34 6.00 -6.18
N SER A 37 9.82 5.01 -6.94
CA SER A 37 10.19 5.19 -8.33
C SER A 37 9.03 5.65 -9.21
N VAL A 38 7.84 5.09 -8.98
CA VAL A 38 6.64 5.38 -9.75
C VAL A 38 6.01 6.68 -9.25
N ALA A 39 5.83 6.85 -7.95
CA ALA A 39 5.25 8.05 -7.34
C ALA A 39 6.00 9.34 -7.71
N ARG A 40 7.33 9.29 -7.87
CA ARG A 40 8.12 10.45 -8.31
C ARG A 40 8.05 10.73 -9.82
N SER A 41 7.54 9.79 -10.60
CA SER A 41 7.49 9.89 -12.07
C SER A 41 6.17 10.38 -12.62
N VAL A 42 5.14 10.47 -11.79
CA VAL A 42 3.78 10.88 -12.16
C VAL A 42 3.23 11.92 -11.19
N GLY A 43 2.26 12.72 -11.63
CA GLY A 43 1.52 13.68 -10.79
C GLY A 43 0.24 13.10 -10.18
N VAL A 44 -0.31 12.04 -10.75
CA VAL A 44 -1.50 11.35 -10.23
C VAL A 44 -1.21 10.48 -9.00
N PRO A 45 -2.21 10.24 -8.13
CA PRO A 45 -2.06 9.40 -6.95
C PRO A 45 -1.54 7.99 -7.25
N VAL A 46 -0.61 7.50 -6.44
CA VAL A 46 -0.06 6.13 -6.54
C VAL A 46 -0.50 5.29 -5.34
N ILE A 47 -1.05 4.11 -5.62
CA ILE A 47 -1.51 3.13 -4.63
C ILE A 47 -0.51 1.97 -4.59
N ALA A 48 0.10 1.72 -3.43
CA ALA A 48 1.03 0.61 -3.26
C ALA A 48 0.27 -0.71 -3.00
N LEU A 49 0.64 -1.78 -3.70
CA LEU A 49 0.13 -3.14 -3.49
C LEU A 49 1.28 -4.16 -3.46
N GLY A 50 1.13 -5.18 -2.61
CA GLY A 50 2.01 -6.35 -2.56
C GLY A 50 3.02 -6.30 -1.41
N GLY A 51 2.84 -7.19 -0.43
CA GLY A 51 3.85 -7.51 0.58
C GLY A 51 3.61 -7.04 2.01
N ALA A 52 2.58 -6.23 2.29
CA ALA A 52 2.26 -5.81 3.66
C ALA A 52 2.15 -7.00 4.63
N GLY A 53 2.99 -6.99 5.67
CA GLY A 53 2.98 -7.99 6.74
C GLY A 53 2.46 -7.46 8.07
N SER A 54 2.45 -6.14 8.23
CA SER A 54 2.04 -5.42 9.43
C SER A 54 1.38 -4.08 9.10
N VAL A 55 0.72 -3.48 10.10
CA VAL A 55 0.16 -2.13 9.97
C VAL A 55 1.27 -1.07 9.79
N ALA A 56 2.45 -1.28 10.38
CA ALA A 56 3.59 -0.39 10.20
C ALA A 56 4.05 -0.32 8.73
N ASP A 57 3.96 -1.42 7.97
CA ASP A 57 4.29 -1.42 6.54
C ASP A 57 3.40 -0.46 5.74
N LEU A 58 2.15 -0.28 6.16
CA LEU A 58 1.21 0.67 5.55
C LEU A 58 1.76 2.10 5.66
N GLY A 59 2.20 2.48 6.86
CA GLY A 59 2.81 3.79 7.12
C GLY A 59 4.09 4.01 6.30
N LEU A 60 4.97 3.00 6.24
CA LEU A 60 6.24 3.10 5.51
C LEU A 60 6.03 3.40 4.02
N ALA A 61 5.04 2.80 3.37
CA ALA A 61 4.75 3.06 1.96
C ALA A 61 4.26 4.50 1.71
N VAL A 62 3.49 5.07 2.64
CA VAL A 62 3.01 6.46 2.55
C VAL A 62 4.16 7.43 2.87
N GLU A 63 4.79 7.29 4.03
CA GLU A 63 5.75 8.25 4.55
C GLU A 63 7.09 8.25 3.80
N GLN A 64 7.60 7.07 3.43
CA GLN A 64 8.95 6.94 2.86
C GLN A 64 8.94 6.83 1.34
N ALA A 65 7.90 6.19 0.77
CA ALA A 65 7.82 5.95 -0.66
C ALA A 65 6.89 6.93 -1.39
N GLY A 66 6.08 7.72 -0.68
CA GLY A 66 5.20 8.72 -1.29
C GLY A 66 3.94 8.13 -1.92
N ALA A 67 3.49 6.94 -1.46
CA ALA A 67 2.20 6.41 -1.86
C ALA A 67 1.07 7.31 -1.32
N SER A 68 0.08 7.60 -2.16
CA SER A 68 -1.13 8.33 -1.74
C SER A 68 -2.12 7.42 -1.01
N ALA A 69 -2.08 6.12 -1.29
CA ALA A 69 -2.84 5.10 -0.59
C ALA A 69 -2.11 3.75 -0.63
N VAL A 70 -2.60 2.80 0.16
CA VAL A 70 -2.02 1.46 0.27
C VAL A 70 -3.12 0.40 0.19
N SER A 71 -2.81 -0.75 -0.37
CA SER A 71 -3.70 -1.89 -0.48
C SER A 71 -3.01 -3.15 0.07
N ALA A 72 -3.74 -3.89 0.89
CA ALA A 72 -3.26 -5.13 1.48
C ALA A 72 -4.36 -6.20 1.39
N GLY A 73 -3.97 -7.42 1.00
CA GLY A 73 -4.85 -8.59 1.03
C GLY A 73 -4.46 -9.52 2.17
N SER A 74 -3.24 -10.06 2.09
CA SER A 74 -2.72 -11.07 3.01
C SER A 74 -2.84 -10.64 4.48
N LEU A 75 -2.43 -9.41 4.82
CA LEU A 75 -2.55 -8.82 6.15
C LEU A 75 -3.96 -8.95 6.77
N PHE A 76 -5.01 -8.84 5.96
CA PHE A 76 -6.39 -8.90 6.45
C PHE A 76 -6.97 -10.32 6.48
N VAL A 77 -6.46 -11.21 5.64
CA VAL A 77 -7.07 -12.54 5.40
C VAL A 77 -6.45 -13.62 6.28
N TYR A 78 -5.15 -13.57 6.53
CA TYR A 78 -4.47 -14.64 7.27
C TYR A 78 -4.04 -14.20 8.66
N HIS A 79 -4.22 -15.10 9.63
CA HIS A 79 -3.95 -14.83 11.04
C HIS A 79 -3.16 -15.95 11.71
N GLY A 80 -2.27 -15.54 12.63
CA GLY A 80 -1.50 -16.44 13.49
C GLY A 80 -0.41 -17.25 12.79
N ARG A 81 0.32 -18.06 13.58
CA ARG A 81 1.50 -18.82 13.12
C ARG A 81 1.23 -19.80 11.98
N ARG A 82 0.00 -20.32 11.89
CA ARG A 82 -0.41 -21.28 10.86
C ARG A 82 -0.98 -20.61 9.61
N ARG A 83 -1.03 -19.27 9.56
CA ARG A 83 -1.69 -18.50 8.50
C ARG A 83 -3.10 -19.05 8.24
N GLY A 84 -3.88 -19.19 9.31
CA GLY A 84 -5.28 -19.61 9.19
C GLY A 84 -6.10 -18.49 8.56
N ILE A 85 -7.14 -18.83 7.80
CA ILE A 85 -8.04 -17.83 7.21
C ILE A 85 -8.93 -17.29 8.33
N LEU A 86 -8.70 -16.04 8.70
CA LEU A 86 -9.53 -15.29 9.63
C LEU A 86 -9.50 -13.83 9.15
N ILE A 87 -10.65 -13.36 8.67
CA ILE A 87 -10.77 -11.98 8.20
C ILE A 87 -10.70 -11.06 9.42
N THR A 88 -9.56 -10.40 9.58
CA THR A 88 -9.30 -9.44 10.65
C THR A 88 -8.90 -8.11 10.07
N PHE A 89 -9.46 -7.03 10.59
CA PHE A 89 -9.07 -5.68 10.22
C PHE A 89 -8.36 -5.03 11.40
N PRO A 90 -7.27 -4.28 11.17
CA PRO A 90 -6.74 -3.38 12.17
C PRO A 90 -7.82 -2.43 12.68
N THR A 91 -7.72 -2.09 13.95
CA THR A 91 -8.56 -1.06 14.56
C THR A 91 -8.28 0.31 13.93
N GLN A 92 -9.23 1.24 14.04
CA GLN A 92 -9.02 2.60 13.54
C GLN A 92 -7.85 3.29 14.26
N GLN A 93 -7.63 2.98 15.54
CA GLN A 93 -6.50 3.49 16.30
C GLN A 93 -5.17 2.99 15.73
N GLU A 94 -5.03 1.68 15.48
CA GLU A 94 -3.80 1.12 14.89
C GLU A 94 -3.52 1.72 13.51
N LEU A 95 -4.56 1.97 12.70
CA LEU A 95 -4.41 2.65 11.41
C LEU A 95 -4.00 4.12 11.58
N ALA A 96 -4.61 4.84 12.53
CA ALA A 96 -4.30 6.24 12.80
C ALA A 96 -2.86 6.41 13.30
N ASP A 97 -2.39 5.49 14.14
CA ASP A 97 -1.01 5.47 14.63
C ASP A 97 0.01 5.26 13.50
N ALA A 98 -0.37 4.53 12.44
CA ALA A 98 0.53 4.23 11.32
C ALA A 98 0.41 5.18 10.12
N LEU A 99 -0.76 5.78 9.89
CA LEU A 99 -1.04 6.62 8.71
C LEU A 99 -1.30 8.09 9.06
N GLY A 100 -1.36 8.42 10.35
CA GLY A 100 -1.80 9.71 10.87
C GLY A 100 -3.33 9.79 11.01
N SER A 101 -3.80 10.43 12.08
CA SER A 101 -5.22 10.53 12.42
C SER A 101 -6.07 11.22 11.33
N ASP A 102 -5.51 12.19 10.61
CA ASP A 102 -6.21 12.89 9.53
C ASP A 102 -6.46 12.01 8.30
N SER A 103 -5.68 10.93 8.15
CA SER A 103 -5.76 9.98 7.05
C SER A 103 -6.80 8.88 7.28
N VAL A 104 -7.33 8.76 8.51
CA VAL A 104 -8.22 7.67 8.91
C VAL A 104 -9.59 8.24 9.30
N ARG A 105 -10.63 7.83 8.58
CA ARG A 105 -12.01 8.26 8.85
C ARG A 105 -12.70 7.30 9.81
N GLU A 106 -13.54 7.84 10.69
CA GLU A 106 -14.43 7.02 11.51
C GLU A 106 -15.31 6.13 10.62
N ARG A 107 -15.47 4.87 11.05
CA ARG A 107 -16.43 3.96 10.41
C ARG A 107 -17.86 4.46 10.72
N VAL A 108 -18.64 4.68 9.67
CA VAL A 108 -20.09 4.94 9.76
C VAL A 108 -20.83 3.67 10.16
#